data_AF-U2WKV0-F1
#
_entry.id   AF-U2WKV0-F1
#
_cell.length_a   1.000
_cell.length_b   1.000
_cell.length_c   1.000
_cell.angle_alpha   90.00
_cell.angle_beta   90.00
_cell.angle_gamma   90.00
#
_symmetry.space_group_name_H-M   'P 1'
#
loop_
_entity.id
_entity.type
_entity.pdbx_description
1 polymer ?
#
loop_
_entity_poly.entity_id
_entity_poly.type
_entity_poly.pdbx_seq_one_letter_code
_entity_poly.pdbx_strand_id
1 'polypeptide(L)'
;SAITIADKTAVIPTLPEAISFTPPSPVISIPSLPELPPPPTFNIQLGSYCNSMTGCNTATNGGPYNAMYQGRARSISLGDDLNITTNDPSLRHGWANASGGNSALLFSYFDATGGIDGGTSVLTGNLTVSSVNPVKNDAGNTISYNKQNFLVGGSRVATLDNAANATLENNATVNLAGPLTVGFEAQTDTLLRPGTSQGSRTIINGASGTITDELEATNADVQSLLPVGQSDLLNLANFGTSSSPITVKNKAGYLGYKIGLILTLENADVYADSDYRLINNGIIKINGEKSIGIQIFAPTSPSKVTVSNTNGITMGGIESYGMKWSSRVSNDSTMENTGTIKVTGDGGATTDSKGNLVVGDSLSSGIAVVENKSYTGSDAIRAYTGKVKNNGTIEVSGGKGNTGMVLIANAADDITNDTNGTITVSSTKKRQNIAMRVDKGSVATDDTSGNPPKAINNGTINLDGDSSIGIVGTNANVVNNKNKTIGTTTGKTIINGIGMATSGGNLENDGIIDLQGTGASTNVGVYMEKNTTSGNAPSGTLGANSTVKVKGDNSTGVLVKNGTLNYGGSTSATGNGVTG
;
A
#
# COMPACT_ATOMS: atom_id res chain seq x y z
N SER A 1 -19.05 85.98 -77.41
CA SER A 1 -18.93 85.61 -75.99
C SER A 1 -18.75 84.11 -75.90
N ALA A 2 -17.69 83.64 -75.23
CA ALA A 2 -17.37 82.21 -75.11
C ALA A 2 -18.28 81.54 -74.05
N ILE A 3 -18.75 80.33 -74.36
CA ILE A 3 -19.53 79.48 -73.43
C ILE A 3 -18.55 78.85 -72.44
N THR A 4 -18.75 79.11 -71.15
CA THR A 4 -18.07 78.41 -70.05
C THR A 4 -18.92 77.20 -69.63
N ILE A 5 -18.33 76.01 -69.72
CA ILE A 5 -18.90 74.77 -69.16
C ILE A 5 -18.36 74.64 -67.74
N ALA A 6 -19.26 74.41 -66.76
CA ALA A 6 -18.89 74.24 -65.37
C ALA A 6 -18.12 72.92 -65.14
N ASP A 7 -17.13 72.94 -64.26
CA ASP A 7 -16.33 71.78 -63.90
C ASP A 7 -17.20 70.67 -63.29
N LYS A 8 -17.00 69.43 -63.76
CA LYS A 8 -17.64 68.25 -63.17
C LYS A 8 -16.90 67.85 -61.90
N THR A 9 -17.60 67.86 -60.77
CA THR A 9 -17.12 67.25 -59.52
C THR A 9 -17.32 65.73 -59.56
N ALA A 10 -16.26 64.99 -59.27
CA ALA A 10 -16.30 63.53 -59.18
C ALA A 10 -17.07 63.09 -57.93
N VAL A 11 -18.05 62.21 -58.09
CA VAL A 11 -18.73 61.54 -56.98
C VAL A 11 -17.84 60.39 -56.52
N ILE A 12 -17.20 60.54 -55.36
CA ILE A 12 -16.40 59.48 -54.73
C ILE A 12 -17.36 58.58 -53.93
N PRO A 13 -17.47 57.28 -54.25
CA PRO A 13 -18.34 56.38 -53.50
C PRO A 13 -17.83 56.22 -52.06
N THR A 14 -18.74 56.29 -51.10
CA THR A 14 -18.46 55.98 -49.69
C THR A 14 -18.44 54.47 -49.53
N LEU A 15 -17.26 53.90 -49.31
CA LEU A 15 -17.12 52.47 -48.99
C LEU A 15 -17.60 52.23 -47.55
N PRO A 16 -18.32 51.12 -47.27
CA PRO A 16 -18.66 50.75 -45.91
C PRO A 16 -17.41 50.48 -45.09
N GLU A 17 -17.48 50.72 -43.78
CA GLU A 17 -16.39 50.40 -42.85
C GLU A 17 -15.97 48.93 -43.00
N ALA A 18 -14.65 48.70 -43.04
CA ALA A 18 -14.10 47.36 -43.08
C ALA A 18 -14.54 46.58 -41.83
N ILE A 19 -15.14 45.41 -42.02
CA ILE A 19 -15.48 44.51 -40.91
C ILE A 19 -14.17 44.08 -40.25
N SER A 20 -13.92 44.57 -39.04
CA SER A 20 -12.78 44.19 -38.22
C SER A 20 -13.25 43.17 -37.18
N PHE A 21 -12.66 41.98 -37.21
CA PHE A 21 -12.82 40.97 -36.15
C PHE A 21 -11.52 40.89 -35.36
N THR A 22 -11.60 41.16 -34.07
CA THR A 22 -10.53 40.78 -33.14
C THR A 22 -10.66 39.28 -32.90
N PRO A 23 -9.70 38.44 -33.35
CA PRO A 23 -9.77 37.02 -33.08
C PRO A 23 -9.82 36.80 -31.56
N PRO A 24 -10.67 35.90 -31.04
CA PRO A 24 -10.63 35.56 -29.63
C PRO A 24 -9.23 35.05 -29.28
N SER A 25 -8.62 35.60 -28.21
CA SER A 25 -7.35 35.09 -27.72
C SER A 25 -7.54 33.63 -27.27
N PRO A 26 -6.64 32.71 -27.65
CA PRO A 26 -6.74 31.32 -27.20
C PRO A 26 -6.63 31.29 -25.67
N VAL A 27 -7.64 30.73 -25.00
CA VAL A 27 -7.57 30.42 -23.57
C VAL A 27 -6.79 29.11 -23.44
N ILE A 28 -5.50 29.19 -23.14
CA ILE A 28 -4.67 28.01 -22.87
C ILE A 28 -4.80 27.69 -21.38
N SER A 29 -5.54 26.62 -21.06
CA SER A 29 -5.55 26.05 -19.70
C SER A 29 -4.29 25.20 -19.51
N ILE A 30 -3.37 25.65 -18.69
CA ILE A 30 -2.16 24.88 -18.36
C ILE A 30 -2.53 23.79 -17.35
N PRO A 31 -2.24 22.50 -17.63
CA PRO A 31 -2.42 21.41 -16.67
C PRO A 31 -1.68 21.66 -15.35
N SER A 32 -2.22 21.13 -14.25
CA SER A 32 -1.59 21.13 -12.93
C SER A 32 -1.48 19.70 -12.40
N LEU A 33 -0.42 19.39 -11.66
CA LEU A 33 -0.33 18.08 -11.03
C LEU A 33 -1.41 18.00 -9.95
N PRO A 34 -2.12 16.87 -9.85
CA PRO A 34 -3.05 16.67 -8.76
C PRO A 34 -2.30 16.69 -7.43
N GLU A 35 -2.90 17.34 -6.43
CA GLU A 35 -2.40 17.24 -5.06
C GLU A 35 -2.69 15.82 -4.54
N LEU A 36 -1.62 15.09 -4.21
CA LEU A 36 -1.70 13.71 -3.74
C LEU A 36 -1.42 13.67 -2.22
N PRO A 37 -2.44 13.38 -1.39
CA PRO A 37 -2.25 13.27 0.06
C PRO A 37 -1.16 12.25 0.40
N PRO A 38 -0.42 12.43 1.51
CA PRO A 38 0.57 11.45 1.93
C PRO A 38 -0.08 10.10 2.22
N PRO A 39 0.51 8.97 1.79
CA PRO A 39 0.02 7.64 2.14
C PRO A 39 0.01 7.42 3.66
N PRO A 40 -0.95 6.64 4.18
CA PRO A 40 -1.02 6.30 5.60
C PRO A 40 0.25 5.63 6.16
N THR A 41 0.82 6.18 7.23
CA THR A 41 2.02 5.62 7.87
C THR A 41 1.71 4.62 8.98
N PHE A 42 0.42 4.33 9.25
CA PHE A 42 0.02 3.44 10.35
C PHE A 42 0.61 2.04 10.18
N ASN A 43 0.88 1.40 11.30
CA ASN A 43 1.29 0.02 11.40
C ASN A 43 0.37 -0.67 12.41
N ILE A 44 0.04 -1.92 12.17
CA ILE A 44 -0.61 -2.75 13.19
C ILE A 44 0.50 -3.40 14.01
N GLN A 45 0.39 -3.27 15.33
CA GLN A 45 1.37 -3.74 16.31
C GLN A 45 0.72 -4.87 17.11
N LEU A 46 1.46 -5.95 17.36
CA LEU A 46 0.99 -7.11 18.11
C LEU A 46 1.97 -7.41 19.23
N GLY A 47 1.46 -8.00 20.31
CA GLY A 47 2.29 -8.44 21.43
C GLY A 47 2.78 -9.85 21.23
N SER A 48 4.08 -10.09 21.41
CA SER A 48 4.63 -11.43 21.66
C SER A 48 4.27 -11.92 23.07
N TYR A 49 4.28 -13.23 23.27
CA TYR A 49 3.79 -13.88 24.49
C TYR A 49 4.54 -15.19 24.75
N CYS A 50 4.30 -15.83 25.90
CA CYS A 50 4.99 -17.07 26.26
C CYS A 50 4.66 -18.20 25.27
N ASN A 51 5.72 -18.66 24.61
CA ASN A 51 5.74 -19.79 23.67
C ASN A 51 5.77 -21.13 24.40
N SER A 52 5.43 -22.19 23.68
CA SER A 52 4.96 -23.45 24.28
C SER A 52 3.79 -23.15 25.23
N MET A 53 2.71 -22.60 24.66
CA MET A 53 1.54 -22.14 25.42
C MET A 53 1.06 -23.12 26.50
N THR A 54 1.12 -24.44 26.25
CA THR A 54 0.74 -25.49 27.20
C THR A 54 1.66 -25.58 28.42
N GLY A 55 2.93 -25.21 28.28
CA GLY A 55 3.94 -25.17 29.35
C GLY A 55 4.00 -23.87 30.14
N CYS A 56 3.27 -22.83 29.73
CA CYS A 56 3.29 -21.52 30.38
C CYS A 56 2.40 -21.47 31.63
N ASN A 57 2.90 -20.82 32.69
CA ASN A 57 2.14 -20.60 33.92
C ASN A 57 1.15 -19.43 33.80
N THR A 58 0.05 -19.49 34.54
CA THR A 58 -0.91 -18.37 34.65
C THR A 58 -0.23 -17.15 35.25
N ALA A 59 -0.01 -16.13 34.43
CA ALA A 59 0.65 -14.89 34.79
C ALA A 59 0.32 -13.79 33.78
N THR A 60 0.46 -12.53 34.21
CA THR A 60 0.36 -11.37 33.31
C THR A 60 1.57 -11.22 32.38
N ASN A 61 2.65 -11.97 32.63
CA ASN A 61 3.85 -11.95 31.79
C ASN A 61 3.81 -13.12 30.79
N GLY A 62 3.14 -12.94 29.65
CA GLY A 62 3.08 -13.93 28.57
C GLY A 62 2.11 -15.10 28.78
N GLY A 63 1.61 -15.28 30.01
CA GLY A 63 0.79 -16.43 30.40
C GLY A 63 -0.70 -16.31 30.03
N PRO A 64 -1.48 -17.40 30.20
CA PRO A 64 -2.93 -17.38 30.05
C PRO A 64 -3.57 -16.43 31.07
N TYR A 65 -4.76 -15.90 30.76
CA TYR A 65 -5.50 -15.02 31.66
C TYR A 65 -5.89 -15.73 32.98
N ASN A 66 -6.29 -17.00 32.90
CA ASN A 66 -6.60 -17.85 34.05
C ASN A 66 -6.48 -19.35 33.69
N ALA A 67 -6.76 -20.23 34.64
CA ALA A 67 -6.70 -21.69 34.45
C ALA A 67 -7.64 -22.22 33.35
N MET A 68 -8.81 -21.59 33.15
CA MET A 68 -9.74 -21.97 32.08
C MET A 68 -9.10 -21.77 30.70
N TYR A 69 -8.43 -20.62 30.50
CA TYR A 69 -7.74 -20.34 29.24
C TYR A 69 -6.45 -21.14 29.08
N GLN A 70 -5.78 -21.54 30.18
CA GLN A 70 -4.69 -22.50 30.09
C GLN A 70 -5.16 -23.87 29.60
N GLY A 71 -6.34 -24.33 30.03
CA GLY A 71 -6.95 -25.56 29.54
C GLY A 71 -7.32 -25.55 28.05
N ARG A 72 -7.30 -24.38 27.41
CA ARG A 72 -7.53 -24.18 25.96
C ARG A 72 -6.25 -23.95 25.17
N ALA A 73 -5.09 -23.90 25.84
CA ALA A 73 -3.81 -23.74 25.19
C ALA A 73 -3.49 -24.95 24.30
N ARG A 74 -2.97 -24.69 23.10
CA ARG A 74 -2.53 -25.71 22.15
C ARG A 74 -1.13 -25.38 21.70
N SER A 75 -0.20 -26.30 21.88
CA SER A 75 1.16 -26.21 21.35
C SER A 75 1.40 -27.43 20.50
N ILE A 76 1.69 -27.21 19.23
CA ILE A 76 2.02 -28.30 18.31
C ILE A 76 3.53 -28.40 18.16
N SER A 77 4.00 -29.65 18.08
CA SER A 77 5.34 -29.94 17.58
C SER A 77 5.33 -29.76 16.06
N LEU A 78 6.39 -29.17 15.53
CA LEU A 78 6.54 -29.02 14.09
C LEU A 78 6.56 -30.38 13.38
N GLY A 79 5.85 -30.47 12.26
CA GLY A 79 5.73 -31.70 11.46
C GLY A 79 4.35 -32.35 11.52
N ASP A 80 3.48 -31.90 12.43
CA ASP A 80 2.14 -32.43 12.60
C ASP A 80 1.08 -31.54 11.94
N ASP A 81 0.18 -32.15 11.16
CA ASP A 81 -1.01 -31.46 10.65
C ASP A 81 -2.05 -31.27 11.76
N LEU A 82 -2.72 -30.12 11.72
CA LEU A 82 -3.70 -29.73 12.74
C LEU A 82 -5.06 -29.41 12.12
N ASN A 83 -6.10 -29.95 12.75
CA ASN A 83 -7.49 -29.60 12.48
C ASN A 83 -8.17 -29.16 13.79
N ILE A 84 -8.29 -27.85 13.99
CA ILE A 84 -9.02 -27.30 15.13
C ILE A 84 -10.50 -27.21 14.75
N THR A 85 -11.32 -28.04 15.39
CA THR A 85 -12.77 -28.08 15.15
C THR A 85 -13.58 -27.32 16.20
N THR A 86 -12.92 -26.81 17.23
CA THR A 86 -13.55 -26.06 18.34
C THR A 86 -13.11 -24.60 18.31
N ASN A 87 -14.06 -23.68 18.47
CA ASN A 87 -13.78 -22.24 18.48
C ASN A 87 -13.52 -21.73 19.91
N ASP A 88 -12.49 -22.27 20.56
CA ASP A 88 -12.10 -21.98 21.95
C ASP A 88 -10.61 -21.61 22.03
N PRO A 89 -10.25 -20.38 21.63
CA PRO A 89 -8.87 -19.90 21.77
C PRO A 89 -8.46 -19.74 23.24
N SER A 90 -7.15 -19.76 23.47
CA SER A 90 -6.56 -19.34 24.74
C SER A 90 -6.49 -17.81 24.78
N LEU A 91 -7.10 -17.19 25.80
CA LEU A 91 -6.89 -15.77 26.12
C LEU A 91 -5.58 -15.62 26.90
N ARG A 92 -4.67 -14.81 26.39
CA ARG A 92 -3.31 -14.67 26.93
C ARG A 92 -2.94 -13.21 27.10
N HIS A 93 -2.06 -12.95 28.05
CA HIS A 93 -1.31 -11.72 28.12
C HIS A 93 -0.10 -11.81 27.20
N GLY A 94 0.25 -10.73 26.52
CA GLY A 94 1.61 -10.55 26.01
C GLY A 94 2.63 -10.49 27.15
N TRP A 95 3.91 -10.52 26.79
CA TRP A 95 4.99 -10.17 27.72
C TRP A 95 4.73 -8.84 28.46
N ALA A 96 5.18 -8.75 29.71
CA ALA A 96 4.97 -7.59 30.58
C ALA A 96 5.81 -6.36 30.17
N ASN A 97 6.69 -6.52 29.18
CA ASN A 97 7.51 -5.46 28.60
C ASN A 97 6.88 -4.95 27.28
N ALA A 98 7.62 -4.09 26.57
CA ALA A 98 7.21 -3.55 25.29
C ALA A 98 6.95 -4.59 24.19
N SER A 99 7.68 -5.70 24.11
CA SER A 99 7.46 -6.68 23.02
C SER A 99 6.08 -7.35 23.14
N GLY A 100 5.54 -7.46 24.35
CA GLY A 100 4.20 -7.97 24.62
C GLY A 100 3.11 -6.93 24.83
N GLY A 101 3.39 -5.65 24.54
CA GLY A 101 2.42 -4.59 24.78
C GLY A 101 2.12 -4.37 26.27
N ASN A 102 3.10 -4.59 27.14
CA ASN A 102 2.95 -4.49 28.60
C ASN A 102 1.74 -5.31 29.09
N SER A 103 1.70 -6.61 28.76
CA SER A 103 0.60 -7.50 29.12
C SER A 103 -0.73 -7.21 28.39
N ALA A 104 -0.68 -6.77 27.13
CA ALA A 104 -1.88 -6.63 26.31
C ALA A 104 -2.57 -7.99 26.11
N LEU A 105 -3.89 -8.03 26.22
CA LEU A 105 -4.65 -9.26 26.03
C LEU A 105 -4.89 -9.57 24.55
N LEU A 106 -4.76 -10.85 24.21
CA LEU A 106 -4.96 -11.40 22.87
C LEU A 106 -5.53 -12.82 22.94
N PHE A 107 -6.21 -13.24 21.88
CA PHE A 107 -6.46 -14.65 21.62
C PHE A 107 -5.36 -15.26 20.76
N SER A 108 -5.00 -16.50 21.10
CA SER A 108 -4.18 -17.38 20.25
C SER A 108 -4.84 -18.76 20.20
N TYR A 109 -4.97 -19.35 19.01
CA TYR A 109 -5.58 -20.67 18.84
C TYR A 109 -4.57 -21.79 19.05
N PHE A 110 -3.35 -21.62 18.55
CA PHE A 110 -2.23 -22.53 18.80
C PHE A 110 -0.88 -21.84 18.55
N ASP A 111 0.21 -22.42 19.05
CA ASP A 111 1.58 -22.06 18.68
C ASP A 111 2.32 -23.28 18.14
N ALA A 112 3.25 -23.05 17.23
CA ALA A 112 4.10 -24.09 16.64
C ALA A 112 5.52 -23.92 17.17
N THR A 113 6.05 -24.98 17.80
CA THR A 113 7.39 -25.00 18.41
C THR A 113 8.15 -26.23 17.95
N GLY A 114 9.49 -26.17 17.87
CA GLY A 114 10.28 -27.36 17.50
C GLY A 114 11.80 -27.24 17.54
N GLY A 115 12.36 -26.15 18.09
CA GLY A 115 13.81 -26.04 18.25
C GLY A 115 14.55 -26.20 16.91
N ILE A 116 15.53 -27.12 16.84
CA ILE A 116 16.35 -27.33 15.64
C ILE A 116 15.80 -28.38 14.66
N ASP A 117 14.82 -29.19 15.07
CA ASP A 117 14.38 -30.36 14.29
C ASP A 117 13.48 -29.96 13.09
N GLY A 118 12.93 -28.74 13.12
CA GLY A 118 12.16 -28.15 12.01
C GLY A 118 10.92 -28.96 11.61
N GLY A 119 10.39 -28.68 10.42
CA GLY A 119 9.24 -29.41 9.87
C GLY A 119 8.12 -28.52 9.33
N THR A 120 7.18 -29.13 8.62
CA THR A 120 5.99 -28.45 8.07
C THR A 120 4.75 -28.91 8.82
N SER A 121 3.96 -27.96 9.32
CA SER A 121 2.69 -28.21 9.98
C SER A 121 1.58 -27.52 9.20
N VAL A 122 0.48 -28.22 8.90
CA VAL A 122 -0.60 -27.68 8.07
C VAL A 122 -1.89 -27.52 8.87
N LEU A 123 -2.47 -26.32 8.88
CA LEU A 123 -3.86 -26.11 9.32
C LEU A 123 -4.82 -26.52 8.20
N THR A 124 -5.69 -27.48 8.48
CA THR A 124 -6.68 -27.99 7.50
C THR A 124 -8.13 -27.65 7.88
N GLY A 125 -8.38 -27.25 9.13
CA GLY A 125 -9.70 -26.88 9.63
C GLY A 125 -10.00 -25.39 9.51
N ASN A 126 -11.22 -25.03 9.09
CA ASN A 126 -11.67 -23.64 9.03
C ASN A 126 -11.75 -23.02 10.43
N LEU A 127 -11.37 -21.75 10.55
CA LEU A 127 -11.36 -21.01 11.81
C LEU A 127 -11.93 -19.61 11.65
N THR A 128 -12.47 -19.05 12.73
CA THR A 128 -12.85 -17.64 12.82
C THR A 128 -12.15 -17.02 14.02
N VAL A 129 -11.11 -16.23 13.77
CA VAL A 129 -10.39 -15.48 14.80
C VAL A 129 -11.22 -14.27 15.19
N SER A 130 -11.62 -14.22 16.45
CA SER A 130 -12.30 -13.05 17.02
C SER A 130 -11.33 -12.19 17.83
N SER A 131 -11.61 -10.89 17.94
CA SER A 131 -11.01 -10.02 18.96
C SER A 131 -12.01 -9.54 20.01
N VAL A 132 -13.23 -10.10 20.06
CA VAL A 132 -14.23 -9.73 21.08
C VAL A 132 -13.72 -10.08 22.47
N ASN A 133 -13.66 -9.11 23.37
CA ASN A 133 -13.06 -9.28 24.69
C ASN A 133 -14.04 -9.91 25.69
N PRO A 134 -13.80 -11.15 26.16
CA PRO A 134 -14.71 -11.85 27.06
C PRO A 134 -14.59 -11.38 28.52
N VAL A 135 -13.51 -10.68 28.89
CA VAL A 135 -13.16 -10.34 30.28
C VAL A 135 -13.10 -8.83 30.53
N LYS A 136 -13.70 -8.02 29.66
CA LYS A 136 -13.67 -6.54 29.79
C LYS A 136 -14.22 -6.03 31.13
N ASN A 137 -15.17 -6.77 31.70
CA ASN A 137 -15.85 -6.45 32.96
C ASN A 137 -15.35 -7.28 34.15
N ASP A 138 -14.41 -8.19 33.95
CA ASP A 138 -13.92 -9.07 35.02
C ASP A 138 -13.12 -8.27 36.05
N ALA A 139 -13.34 -8.55 37.34
CA ALA A 139 -12.64 -7.86 38.42
C ALA A 139 -11.11 -8.10 38.39
N GLY A 140 -10.67 -9.25 37.87
CA GLY A 140 -9.25 -9.57 37.70
C GLY A 140 -8.56 -8.82 36.55
N ASN A 141 -9.34 -8.14 35.69
CA ASN A 141 -8.80 -7.34 34.59
C ASN A 141 -8.54 -5.90 35.05
N THR A 142 -7.30 -5.64 35.48
CA THR A 142 -6.89 -4.37 36.11
C THR A 142 -6.23 -3.39 35.14
N ILE A 143 -5.85 -3.83 33.94
CA ILE A 143 -5.13 -3.03 32.94
C ILE A 143 -6.13 -2.32 32.03
N SER A 144 -6.08 -0.99 31.96
CA SER A 144 -7.12 -0.16 31.33
C SER A 144 -7.41 -0.50 29.85
N TYR A 145 -6.38 -0.63 29.02
CA TYR A 145 -6.55 -0.98 27.60
C TYR A 145 -7.05 -2.41 27.38
N ASN A 146 -6.98 -3.27 28.39
CA ASN A 146 -7.57 -4.61 28.35
C ASN A 146 -9.05 -4.62 28.75
N LYS A 147 -9.66 -3.48 29.12
CA LYS A 147 -11.09 -3.37 29.53
C LYS A 147 -12.00 -2.84 28.42
N GLN A 148 -11.55 -2.93 27.18
CA GLN A 148 -12.28 -2.44 26.00
C GLN A 148 -13.12 -3.54 25.37
N ASN A 149 -14.05 -3.19 24.46
CA ASN A 149 -14.89 -4.16 23.75
C ASN A 149 -14.08 -5.18 22.94
N PHE A 150 -12.93 -4.74 22.41
CA PHE A 150 -12.04 -5.56 21.61
C PHE A 150 -10.66 -5.68 22.28
N LEU A 151 -10.04 -6.84 22.08
CA LEU A 151 -8.68 -7.15 22.50
C LEU A 151 -7.67 -6.35 21.67
N VAL A 152 -6.66 -5.78 22.33
CA VAL A 152 -5.68 -4.89 21.70
C VAL A 152 -4.28 -5.48 21.58
N GLY A 153 -4.06 -6.70 22.07
CA GLY A 153 -2.79 -7.42 21.94
C GLY A 153 -2.57 -8.07 20.58
N GLY A 154 -3.60 -8.09 19.71
CA GLY A 154 -3.56 -8.72 18.40
C GLY A 154 -4.04 -10.17 18.44
N SER A 155 -5.31 -10.45 18.19
CA SER A 155 -5.81 -11.83 18.23
C SER A 155 -5.45 -12.58 16.95
N ARG A 156 -4.91 -13.80 17.04
CA ARG A 156 -4.31 -14.49 15.89
C ARG A 156 -4.62 -15.99 15.85
N VAL A 157 -4.56 -16.61 14.67
CA VAL A 157 -4.65 -18.08 14.56
C VAL A 157 -3.47 -18.70 15.29
N ALA A 158 -2.26 -18.39 14.82
CA ALA A 158 -1.08 -19.02 15.35
C ALA A 158 0.18 -18.18 15.21
N THR A 159 1.15 -18.57 16.03
CA THR A 159 2.50 -18.02 16.06
C THR A 159 3.51 -19.12 15.76
N LEU A 160 4.45 -18.84 14.85
CA LEU A 160 5.66 -19.61 14.64
C LEU A 160 6.82 -18.88 15.33
N ASP A 161 7.42 -19.56 16.30
CA ASP A 161 8.45 -18.99 17.16
C ASP A 161 9.41 -20.08 17.64
N ASN A 162 10.65 -19.70 17.97
CA ASN A 162 11.65 -20.55 18.60
C ASN A 162 11.91 -21.88 17.85
N ALA A 163 12.03 -21.75 16.52
CA ALA A 163 12.18 -22.88 15.61
C ALA A 163 13.08 -22.56 14.42
N ALA A 164 13.96 -23.49 14.03
CA ALA A 164 14.73 -23.44 12.79
C ALA A 164 14.11 -24.35 11.73
N ASN A 165 14.18 -23.92 10.47
CA ASN A 165 13.75 -24.69 9.30
C ASN A 165 12.30 -25.19 9.43
N ALA A 166 11.45 -24.28 9.89
CA ALA A 166 10.08 -24.53 10.26
C ALA A 166 9.11 -23.89 9.28
N THR A 167 8.02 -24.57 8.99
CA THR A 167 6.93 -24.07 8.14
C THR A 167 5.60 -24.27 8.84
N LEU A 168 4.81 -23.21 8.92
CA LEU A 168 3.38 -23.26 9.25
C LEU A 168 2.57 -22.87 8.01
N GLU A 169 1.75 -23.79 7.52
CA GLU A 169 0.94 -23.61 6.32
C GLU A 169 -0.55 -23.59 6.65
N ASN A 170 -1.29 -22.66 6.03
CA ASN A 170 -2.75 -22.64 6.04
C ASN A 170 -3.31 -23.27 4.77
N ASN A 171 -4.06 -24.37 4.87
CA ASN A 171 -4.88 -24.92 3.79
C ASN A 171 -6.38 -24.85 4.11
N ALA A 172 -6.77 -23.96 5.02
CA ALA A 172 -8.14 -23.75 5.44
C ALA A 172 -8.64 -22.32 5.16
N THR A 173 -9.93 -22.10 5.40
CA THR A 173 -10.52 -20.76 5.45
C THR A 173 -10.42 -20.19 6.87
N VAL A 174 -9.68 -19.10 7.02
CA VAL A 174 -9.55 -18.31 8.24
C VAL A 174 -10.34 -17.01 8.08
N ASN A 175 -11.33 -16.81 8.94
CA ASN A 175 -12.12 -15.58 9.01
C ASN A 175 -11.61 -14.67 10.13
N LEU A 176 -11.48 -13.38 9.84
CA LEU A 176 -10.98 -12.34 10.73
C LEU A 176 -12.15 -11.47 11.19
N ALA A 177 -12.53 -11.56 12.48
CA ALA A 177 -13.71 -10.91 13.04
C ALA A 177 -13.36 -9.97 14.22
N GLY A 178 -13.61 -8.68 14.03
CA GLY A 178 -13.19 -7.61 14.92
C GLY A 178 -11.88 -6.95 14.46
N PRO A 179 -11.51 -5.81 15.05
CA PRO A 179 -10.26 -5.14 14.76
C PRO A 179 -9.07 -5.90 15.37
N LEU A 180 -7.86 -5.65 14.87
CA LEU A 180 -6.61 -6.23 15.39
C LEU A 180 -6.63 -7.78 15.38
N THR A 181 -7.32 -8.37 14.41
CA THR A 181 -7.29 -9.80 14.13
C THR A 181 -6.28 -10.12 13.03
N VAL A 182 -5.59 -11.24 13.19
CA VAL A 182 -4.46 -11.67 12.37
C VAL A 182 -4.65 -13.11 11.94
N GLY A 183 -4.25 -13.44 10.72
CA GLY A 183 -4.11 -14.84 10.31
C GLY A 183 -2.95 -15.48 11.08
N PHE A 184 -1.73 -15.33 10.56
CA PHE A 184 -0.55 -16.02 11.09
C PHE A 184 0.60 -15.06 11.36
N GLU A 185 1.34 -15.33 12.43
CA GLU A 185 2.46 -14.52 12.91
C GLU A 185 3.74 -15.35 12.99
N ALA A 186 4.85 -14.80 12.51
CA ALA A 186 6.19 -15.23 12.91
C ALA A 186 6.75 -14.21 13.89
N GLN A 187 7.52 -14.66 14.88
CA GLN A 187 8.20 -13.79 15.83
C GLN A 187 9.71 -13.85 15.59
N THR A 188 10.39 -12.71 15.68
CA THR A 188 11.85 -12.70 15.63
C THR A 188 12.43 -13.23 16.94
N ASP A 189 13.28 -14.23 16.87
CA ASP A 189 13.84 -14.88 18.06
C ASP A 189 15.35 -15.09 17.96
N THR A 190 15.97 -15.41 19.09
CA THR A 190 17.42 -15.68 19.20
C THR A 190 17.73 -17.01 19.89
N LEU A 191 16.70 -17.81 20.17
CA LEU A 191 16.73 -18.83 21.22
C LEU A 191 17.59 -20.05 20.87
N LEU A 192 17.89 -20.28 19.59
CA LEU A 192 18.70 -21.44 19.20
C LEU A 192 20.13 -21.42 19.76
N ARG A 193 20.55 -20.32 20.41
CA ARG A 193 21.81 -20.08 21.14
C ARG A 193 23.01 -19.78 20.23
N PRO A 194 24.05 -19.10 20.76
CA PRO A 194 25.30 -18.90 20.03
C PRO A 194 25.90 -20.24 19.56
N GLY A 195 26.13 -20.38 18.25
CA GLY A 195 26.78 -21.56 17.65
C GLY A 195 25.83 -22.55 16.96
N THR A 196 24.53 -22.31 16.95
CA THR A 196 23.57 -23.05 16.11
C THR A 196 23.04 -22.16 14.99
N SER A 197 22.63 -22.77 13.89
CA SER A 197 22.03 -22.02 12.79
C SER A 197 20.62 -21.58 13.18
N GLN A 198 20.31 -20.30 12.96
CA GLN A 198 18.98 -19.75 13.16
C GLN A 198 17.99 -20.33 12.12
N GLY A 199 18.43 -20.46 10.88
CA GLY A 199 17.65 -21.08 9.82
C GLY A 199 16.36 -20.32 9.50
N SER A 200 15.47 -21.00 8.76
CA SER A 200 14.26 -20.36 8.24
C SER A 200 13.02 -20.54 9.13
N ARG A 201 12.23 -19.48 9.28
CA ARG A 201 10.86 -19.51 9.80
C ARG A 201 9.91 -19.12 8.69
N THR A 202 9.05 -20.04 8.26
CA THR A 202 8.21 -19.86 7.09
C THR A 202 6.74 -19.92 7.48
N ILE A 203 5.97 -18.93 7.03
CA ILE A 203 4.52 -18.95 7.11
C ILE A 203 3.95 -18.86 5.71
N ILE A 204 3.06 -19.79 5.39
CA ILE A 204 2.46 -19.92 4.08
C ILE A 204 0.94 -19.86 4.21
N ASN A 205 0.28 -18.96 3.50
CA ASN A 205 -1.10 -19.21 3.12
C ASN A 205 -1.08 -20.11 1.89
N GLY A 206 -1.34 -21.41 2.09
CA GLY A 206 -1.21 -22.46 1.09
C GLY A 206 -2.16 -22.28 -0.09
N ALA A 207 -1.98 -23.06 -1.15
CA ALA A 207 -2.74 -22.88 -2.40
C ALA A 207 -4.27 -23.02 -2.22
N SER A 208 -4.71 -23.81 -1.24
CA SER A 208 -6.12 -23.95 -0.86
C SER A 208 -6.53 -23.02 0.28
N GLY A 209 -5.58 -22.31 0.88
CA GLY A 209 -5.78 -21.41 2.00
C GLY A 209 -6.50 -20.12 1.61
N THR A 210 -7.44 -19.70 2.45
CA THR A 210 -8.12 -18.40 2.35
C THR A 210 -8.04 -17.68 3.69
N ILE A 211 -7.58 -16.43 3.71
CA ILE A 211 -7.67 -15.55 4.87
C ILE A 211 -8.57 -14.37 4.49
N THR A 212 -9.67 -14.18 5.21
CA THR A 212 -10.67 -13.18 4.84
C THR A 212 -11.43 -12.59 6.02
N ASP A 213 -12.15 -11.49 5.81
CA ASP A 213 -13.11 -10.93 6.77
C ASP A 213 -14.57 -11.02 6.32
N GLU A 214 -14.87 -11.78 5.26
CA GLU A 214 -16.22 -11.85 4.68
C GLU A 214 -17.32 -12.19 5.70
N LEU A 215 -17.06 -13.10 6.65
CA LEU A 215 -18.05 -13.46 7.66
C LEU A 215 -18.30 -12.38 8.72
N GLU A 216 -17.43 -11.38 8.84
CA GLU A 216 -17.58 -10.32 9.86
C GLU A 216 -18.88 -9.54 9.70
N ALA A 217 -19.29 -9.26 8.46
CA ALA A 217 -20.50 -8.50 8.16
C ALA A 217 -21.78 -9.16 8.73
N THR A 218 -21.72 -10.47 9.02
CA THR A 218 -22.82 -11.25 9.60
C THR A 218 -22.52 -11.78 11.00
N ASN A 219 -21.35 -11.46 11.57
CA ASN A 219 -20.95 -11.93 12.90
C ASN A 219 -21.71 -11.18 13.99
N ALA A 220 -22.67 -11.85 14.65
CA ALA A 220 -23.55 -11.22 15.63
C ALA A 220 -22.80 -10.59 16.81
N ASP A 221 -21.72 -11.22 17.31
CA ASP A 221 -20.96 -10.72 18.45
C ASP A 221 -20.27 -9.39 18.11
N VAL A 222 -19.61 -9.31 16.95
CA VAL A 222 -18.96 -8.08 16.47
C VAL A 222 -20.00 -7.00 16.16
N GLN A 223 -21.05 -7.35 15.40
CA GLN A 223 -22.06 -6.37 14.96
C GLN A 223 -22.90 -5.84 16.13
N SER A 224 -23.07 -6.60 17.21
CA SER A 224 -23.75 -6.11 18.43
C SER A 224 -22.93 -5.10 19.23
N LEU A 225 -21.60 -5.23 19.22
CA LEU A 225 -20.69 -4.34 19.93
C LEU A 225 -20.42 -3.04 19.17
N LEU A 226 -20.26 -3.12 17.85
CA LEU A 226 -20.07 -1.96 16.99
C LEU A 226 -20.93 -2.07 15.72
N PRO A 227 -22.18 -1.56 15.75
CA PRO A 227 -23.09 -1.64 14.61
C PRO A 227 -22.61 -0.87 13.36
N VAL A 228 -23.14 -1.21 12.19
CA VAL A 228 -22.82 -0.55 10.91
C VAL A 228 -23.02 0.96 10.98
N GLY A 229 -22.02 1.72 10.51
CA GLY A 229 -22.03 3.18 10.51
C GLY A 229 -21.47 3.81 11.78
N GLN A 230 -21.22 3.02 12.84
CA GLN A 230 -20.62 3.51 14.08
C GLN A 230 -19.10 3.40 14.08
N SER A 231 -18.48 4.12 15.03
CA SER A 231 -17.06 4.09 15.30
C SER A 231 -16.78 4.00 16.81
N ASP A 232 -15.68 3.35 17.17
CA ASP A 232 -15.16 3.28 18.51
C ASP A 232 -13.69 3.72 18.53
N LEU A 233 -13.22 4.21 19.68
CA LEU A 233 -11.82 4.61 19.88
C LEU A 233 -11.13 3.57 20.75
N LEU A 234 -10.19 2.82 20.18
CA LEU A 234 -9.41 1.83 20.91
C LEU A 234 -8.08 2.44 21.38
N ASN A 235 -7.90 2.48 22.69
CA ASN A 235 -6.63 2.77 23.33
C ASN A 235 -5.69 1.58 23.13
N LEU A 236 -4.62 1.78 22.38
CA LEU A 236 -3.65 0.73 22.13
C LEU A 236 -2.70 0.54 23.30
N ALA A 237 -2.21 -0.69 23.45
CA ALA A 237 -1.07 -0.96 24.28
C ALA A 237 0.21 -0.35 23.67
N ASN A 238 1.24 -0.15 24.50
CA ASN A 238 2.53 0.34 24.05
C ASN A 238 3.44 -0.84 23.66
N PHE A 239 3.70 -1.03 22.36
CA PHE A 239 4.60 -2.07 21.86
C PHE A 239 6.04 -1.58 21.61
N GLY A 240 6.55 -0.70 22.47
CA GLY A 240 7.86 -0.07 22.31
C GLY A 240 7.84 1.19 21.45
N THR A 241 6.67 1.58 20.93
CA THR A 241 6.43 2.86 20.28
C THR A 241 5.19 3.51 20.90
N SER A 242 5.20 4.84 21.02
CA SER A 242 4.00 5.56 21.48
C SER A 242 2.85 5.29 20.52
N SER A 243 1.86 4.53 20.99
CA SER A 243 0.70 4.15 20.19
C SER A 243 -0.46 5.06 20.54
N SER A 244 -0.76 6.00 19.64
CA SER A 244 -1.98 6.79 19.73
C SER A 244 -3.20 5.87 19.65
N PRO A 245 -4.32 6.21 20.32
CA PRO A 245 -5.57 5.50 20.12
C PRO A 245 -5.95 5.45 18.64
N ILE A 246 -6.56 4.34 18.23
CA ILE A 246 -7.03 4.14 16.86
C ILE A 246 -8.54 4.24 16.78
N THR A 247 -9.05 4.84 15.72
CA THR A 247 -10.48 4.86 15.44
C THR A 247 -10.86 3.67 14.59
N VAL A 248 -11.62 2.75 15.17
CA VAL A 248 -12.20 1.61 14.45
C VAL A 248 -13.59 2.00 13.99
N LYS A 249 -13.87 1.84 12.70
CA LYS A 249 -15.18 2.13 12.12
C LYS A 249 -15.76 0.86 11.52
N ASN A 250 -17.06 0.64 11.74
CA ASN A 250 -17.79 -0.38 11.01
C ASN A 250 -18.35 0.24 9.71
N LYS A 251 -17.72 -0.11 8.58
CA LYS A 251 -18.16 0.33 7.25
C LYS A 251 -18.71 -0.88 6.48
N ALA A 252 -20.00 -0.84 6.20
CA ALA A 252 -20.71 -1.90 5.47
C ALA A 252 -20.54 -3.31 6.09
N GLY A 253 -20.41 -3.39 7.41
CA GLY A 253 -20.25 -4.65 8.14
C GLY A 253 -18.79 -4.98 8.48
N TYR A 254 -17.82 -4.22 7.96
CA TYR A 254 -16.40 -4.52 8.14
C TYR A 254 -15.71 -3.55 9.10
N LEU A 255 -14.98 -4.09 10.08
CA LEU A 255 -14.07 -3.37 10.96
C LEU A 255 -12.65 -3.50 10.43
N GLY A 256 -11.89 -2.43 10.60
CA GLY A 256 -10.53 -2.31 10.07
C GLY A 256 -9.43 -2.94 10.91
N TYR A 257 -8.18 -2.64 10.55
CA TYR A 257 -6.97 -3.04 11.30
C TYR A 257 -6.73 -4.55 11.35
N LYS A 258 -6.78 -5.22 10.21
CA LYS A 258 -6.58 -6.67 10.10
C LYS A 258 -5.30 -7.01 9.35
N ILE A 259 -4.75 -8.18 9.64
CA ILE A 259 -3.58 -8.69 8.93
C ILE A 259 -3.77 -10.12 8.44
N GLY A 260 -3.34 -10.42 7.21
CA GLY A 260 -3.19 -11.79 6.76
C GLY A 260 -2.00 -12.48 7.42
N LEU A 261 -0.78 -12.07 7.03
CA LEU A 261 0.49 -12.61 7.53
C LEU A 261 1.36 -11.51 8.13
N ILE A 262 2.06 -11.76 9.23
CA ILE A 262 2.92 -10.76 9.87
C ILE A 262 4.20 -11.34 10.49
N LEU A 263 5.28 -10.56 10.42
CA LEU A 263 6.47 -10.72 11.26
C LEU A 263 6.45 -9.67 12.38
N THR A 264 6.66 -10.11 13.63
CA THR A 264 6.69 -9.25 14.81
C THR A 264 7.96 -9.40 15.63
N LEU A 265 8.28 -8.37 16.43
CA LEU A 265 9.43 -8.38 17.33
C LEU A 265 9.14 -9.19 18.60
N GLU A 266 9.97 -10.19 18.88
CA GLU A 266 10.14 -10.70 20.25
C GLU A 266 11.54 -10.37 20.78
N ASN A 267 12.58 -10.75 20.04
CA ASN A 267 13.97 -10.37 20.28
C ASN A 267 14.58 -9.73 19.03
N ALA A 268 15.57 -8.86 19.22
CA ALA A 268 16.33 -8.30 18.12
C ALA A 268 17.22 -9.39 17.50
N ASP A 269 16.80 -9.88 16.34
CA ASP A 269 17.49 -10.91 15.57
C ASP A 269 18.26 -10.27 14.40
N VAL A 270 19.59 -10.28 14.53
CA VAL A 270 20.53 -9.75 13.55
C VAL A 270 21.47 -10.83 13.01
N TYR A 271 21.14 -12.10 13.22
CA TYR A 271 21.97 -13.21 12.74
C TYR A 271 21.86 -13.33 11.22
N ALA A 272 23.01 -13.50 10.56
CA ALA A 272 23.09 -13.50 9.10
C ALA A 272 22.39 -14.70 8.44
N ASP A 273 22.16 -15.78 9.19
CA ASP A 273 21.53 -17.01 8.73
C ASP A 273 20.06 -17.15 9.15
N SER A 274 19.49 -16.14 9.81
CA SER A 274 18.05 -16.03 10.04
C SER A 274 17.33 -15.65 8.74
N ASP A 275 16.23 -16.33 8.41
CA ASP A 275 15.40 -16.02 7.24
C ASP A 275 13.92 -16.19 7.55
N TYR A 276 13.19 -15.07 7.60
CA TYR A 276 11.75 -15.07 7.82
C TYR A 276 10.99 -14.98 6.50
N ARG A 277 10.16 -15.98 6.20
CA ARG A 277 9.51 -16.12 4.90
C ARG A 277 8.00 -16.04 5.06
N LEU A 278 7.37 -15.04 4.44
CA LEU A 278 5.92 -14.81 4.49
C LEU A 278 5.37 -14.93 3.07
N ILE A 279 4.65 -16.01 2.81
CA ILE A 279 4.29 -16.43 1.45
C ILE A 279 2.77 -16.58 1.34
N ASN A 280 2.16 -15.93 0.35
CA ASN A 280 0.78 -16.16 -0.03
C ASN A 280 0.70 -16.90 -1.37
N ASN A 281 0.38 -18.20 -1.30
CA ASN A 281 0.00 -19.05 -2.43
C ASN A 281 -1.52 -19.19 -2.57
N GLY A 282 -2.28 -18.81 -1.55
CA GLY A 282 -3.74 -18.82 -1.54
C GLY A 282 -4.36 -17.44 -1.77
N ILE A 283 -5.52 -17.23 -1.15
CA ILE A 283 -6.25 -15.95 -1.22
C ILE A 283 -6.18 -15.22 0.12
N ILE A 284 -5.82 -13.94 0.08
CA ILE A 284 -6.04 -12.99 1.17
C ILE A 284 -7.04 -11.94 0.68
N LYS A 285 -8.19 -11.80 1.33
CA LYS A 285 -9.23 -10.84 0.94
C LYS A 285 -9.79 -10.11 2.15
N ILE A 286 -9.46 -8.83 2.29
CA ILE A 286 -9.82 -8.03 3.47
C ILE A 286 -10.52 -6.74 3.01
N ASN A 287 -11.73 -6.51 3.52
CA ASN A 287 -12.57 -5.37 3.18
C ASN A 287 -12.49 -4.24 4.22
N GLY A 288 -12.17 -4.57 5.48
CA GLY A 288 -11.99 -3.60 6.56
C GLY A 288 -10.94 -2.53 6.25
N GLU A 289 -11.25 -1.28 6.60
CA GLU A 289 -10.34 -0.13 6.41
C GLU A 289 -9.01 -0.34 7.17
N LYS A 290 -7.94 0.35 6.77
CA LYS A 290 -6.65 0.30 7.52
C LYS A 290 -6.12 -1.12 7.77
N SER A 291 -6.26 -2.02 6.79
CA SER A 291 -5.80 -3.42 6.89
C SER A 291 -4.59 -3.69 5.99
N ILE A 292 -3.86 -4.77 6.28
CA ILE A 292 -2.63 -5.14 5.57
C ILE A 292 -2.65 -6.63 5.19
N GLY A 293 -2.40 -7.00 3.94
CA GLY A 293 -2.33 -8.40 3.53
C GLY A 293 -1.13 -9.11 4.17
N ILE A 294 0.08 -8.59 3.91
CA ILE A 294 1.33 -9.06 4.51
C ILE A 294 2.11 -7.87 5.09
N GLN A 295 2.46 -7.95 6.38
CA GLN A 295 3.18 -6.88 7.08
C GLN A 295 4.50 -7.38 7.67
N ILE A 296 5.58 -6.62 7.50
CA ILE A 296 6.82 -6.83 8.25
C ILE A 296 6.97 -5.73 9.30
N PHE A 297 6.83 -6.08 10.57
CA PHE A 297 6.89 -5.14 11.70
C PHE A 297 7.72 -5.69 12.86
N ALA A 298 9.03 -5.73 12.66
CA ALA A 298 10.01 -6.09 13.68
C ALA A 298 11.00 -4.93 13.87
N PRO A 299 10.57 -3.78 14.45
CA PRO A 299 11.46 -2.65 14.66
C PRO A 299 12.69 -3.06 15.47
N THR A 300 13.86 -2.46 15.19
CA THR A 300 15.17 -2.80 15.79
C THR A 300 15.71 -4.20 15.48
N SER A 301 14.98 -5.00 14.68
CA SER A 301 15.40 -6.33 14.22
C SER A 301 15.47 -6.35 12.69
N PRO A 302 16.54 -5.82 12.08
CA PRO A 302 16.69 -5.78 10.62
C PRO A 302 17.04 -7.16 10.04
N SER A 303 16.22 -8.16 10.32
CA SER A 303 16.39 -9.53 9.87
C SER A 303 16.15 -9.64 8.36
N LYS A 304 16.70 -10.69 7.75
CA LYS A 304 16.39 -11.03 6.37
C LYS A 304 14.94 -11.51 6.29
N VAL A 305 14.20 -10.95 5.33
CA VAL A 305 12.83 -11.37 5.04
C VAL A 305 12.64 -11.72 3.56
N THR A 306 11.84 -12.75 3.30
CA THR A 306 11.37 -13.11 1.96
C THR A 306 9.84 -12.99 1.94
N VAL A 307 9.33 -11.96 1.28
CA VAL A 307 7.87 -11.71 1.17
C VAL A 307 7.40 -12.02 -0.26
N SER A 308 6.40 -12.87 -0.39
CA SER A 308 5.89 -13.28 -1.71
C SER A 308 4.37 -13.37 -1.77
N ASN A 309 3.79 -12.87 -2.86
CA ASN A 309 2.43 -13.18 -3.28
C ASN A 309 2.45 -13.86 -4.65
N THR A 310 2.03 -15.12 -4.73
CA THR A 310 2.00 -15.90 -5.99
C THR A 310 0.59 -16.12 -6.52
N ASN A 311 -0.44 -15.85 -5.71
CA ASN A 311 -1.84 -16.03 -6.08
C ASN A 311 -2.66 -14.74 -5.92
N GLY A 312 -3.44 -14.55 -4.85
CA GLY A 312 -4.39 -13.42 -4.78
C GLY A 312 -4.36 -12.64 -3.47
N ILE A 313 -4.21 -11.32 -3.56
CA ILE A 313 -4.51 -10.38 -2.46
C ILE A 313 -5.56 -9.38 -2.94
N THR A 314 -6.61 -9.14 -2.16
CA THR A 314 -7.62 -8.10 -2.42
C THR A 314 -7.81 -7.22 -1.20
N MET A 315 -7.63 -5.92 -1.39
CA MET A 315 -7.81 -4.89 -0.36
C MET A 315 -9.00 -3.99 -0.73
N GLY A 316 -10.06 -4.07 0.07
CA GLY A 316 -11.29 -3.26 -0.07
C GLY A 316 -11.34 -2.02 0.84
N GLY A 317 -10.42 -1.90 1.80
CA GLY A 317 -10.32 -0.74 2.67
C GLY A 317 -9.77 0.51 1.96
N ILE A 318 -10.00 1.70 2.53
CA ILE A 318 -9.61 3.00 1.93
C ILE A 318 -8.22 3.50 2.34
N GLU A 319 -7.51 2.76 3.18
CA GLU A 319 -6.17 3.10 3.67
C GLU A 319 -5.40 1.81 3.94
N SER A 320 -5.30 0.92 2.96
CA SER A 320 -4.92 -0.48 3.17
C SER A 320 -3.80 -0.91 2.24
N TYR A 321 -3.02 -1.91 2.66
CA TYR A 321 -1.83 -2.33 1.94
C TYR A 321 -1.89 -3.81 1.57
N GLY A 322 -1.58 -4.17 0.33
CA GLY A 322 -1.44 -5.58 -0.03
C GLY A 322 -0.22 -6.20 0.66
N MET A 323 0.95 -5.61 0.43
CA MET A 323 2.22 -5.97 1.07
C MET A 323 2.94 -4.72 1.56
N LYS A 324 3.44 -4.74 2.81
CA LYS A 324 4.09 -3.57 3.42
C LYS A 324 5.30 -3.95 4.27
N TRP A 325 6.41 -3.26 4.04
CA TRP A 325 7.51 -3.18 5.01
C TRP A 325 7.26 -2.00 5.95
N SER A 326 7.04 -2.32 7.22
CA SER A 326 6.69 -1.37 8.26
C SER A 326 7.85 -1.12 9.25
N SER A 327 8.96 -1.84 9.09
CA SER A 327 10.21 -1.68 9.83
C SER A 327 11.42 -1.88 8.91
N ARG A 328 12.62 -1.57 9.41
CA ARG A 328 13.88 -1.94 8.76
C ARG A 328 13.95 -3.45 8.52
N VAL A 329 14.52 -3.84 7.39
CA VAL A 329 14.87 -5.22 7.03
C VAL A 329 16.34 -5.27 6.61
N SER A 330 16.93 -6.45 6.50
CA SER A 330 18.26 -6.62 5.92
C SER A 330 18.27 -6.28 4.42
N ASN A 331 19.41 -5.83 3.89
CA ASN A 331 19.56 -5.44 2.47
C ASN A 331 19.53 -6.63 1.48
N ASP A 332 19.56 -7.86 1.98
CA ASP A 332 19.39 -9.09 1.20
C ASP A 332 17.94 -9.61 1.20
N SER A 333 17.02 -8.87 1.83
CA SER A 333 15.58 -9.16 1.83
C SER A 333 14.90 -8.93 0.47
N THR A 334 13.73 -9.51 0.27
CA THR A 334 12.92 -9.34 -0.96
C THR A 334 11.42 -9.19 -0.66
N MET A 335 10.73 -8.43 -1.50
CA MET A 335 9.27 -8.37 -1.57
C MET A 335 8.84 -8.45 -3.03
N GLU A 336 8.18 -9.53 -3.42
CA GLU A 336 7.79 -9.77 -4.81
C GLU A 336 6.34 -10.25 -4.96
N ASN A 337 5.59 -9.57 -5.83
CA ASN A 337 4.31 -10.05 -6.32
C ASN A 337 4.49 -10.75 -7.68
N THR A 338 4.18 -12.04 -7.77
CA THR A 338 4.02 -12.77 -9.05
C THR A 338 2.57 -13.15 -9.34
N GLY A 339 1.70 -13.07 -8.32
CA GLY A 339 0.26 -13.23 -8.45
C GLY A 339 -0.48 -11.93 -8.80
N THR A 340 -1.70 -11.80 -8.30
CA THR A 340 -2.58 -10.65 -8.48
C THR A 340 -2.79 -9.93 -7.14
N ILE A 341 -2.65 -8.60 -7.17
CA ILE A 341 -3.09 -7.72 -6.07
C ILE A 341 -4.18 -6.78 -6.60
N LYS A 342 -5.33 -6.75 -5.93
CA LYS A 342 -6.44 -5.84 -6.26
C LYS A 342 -6.61 -4.80 -5.17
N VAL A 343 -6.54 -3.52 -5.55
CA VAL A 343 -6.80 -2.37 -4.69
C VAL A 343 -8.10 -1.72 -5.15
N THR A 344 -9.12 -1.77 -4.29
CA THR A 344 -10.50 -1.45 -4.70
C THR A 344 -11.22 -0.50 -3.76
N GLY A 345 -10.61 -0.09 -2.65
CA GLY A 345 -11.28 0.74 -1.66
C GLY A 345 -11.81 2.05 -2.21
N ASP A 346 -12.98 2.49 -1.73
CA ASP A 346 -13.62 3.73 -2.14
C ASP A 346 -14.06 4.57 -0.92
N GLY A 347 -13.55 5.80 -0.85
CA GLY A 347 -13.92 6.81 0.15
C GLY A 347 -15.34 7.38 -0.04
N GLY A 348 -16.04 6.98 -1.10
CA GLY A 348 -17.33 7.52 -1.51
C GLY A 348 -17.18 8.92 -2.12
N ALA A 349 -18.32 9.56 -2.37
CA ALA A 349 -18.37 10.96 -2.77
C ALA A 349 -19.56 11.66 -2.11
N THR A 350 -19.36 12.93 -1.79
CA THR A 350 -20.39 13.82 -1.24
C THR A 350 -20.48 15.08 -2.08
N THR A 351 -21.45 15.94 -1.79
CA THR A 351 -21.58 17.25 -2.43
C THR A 351 -21.34 18.32 -1.38
N ASP A 352 -20.51 19.31 -1.69
CA ASP A 352 -20.30 20.46 -0.81
C ASP A 352 -21.52 21.41 -0.80
N SER A 353 -21.48 22.42 0.07
CA SER A 353 -22.55 23.43 0.18
C SER A 353 -22.75 24.29 -1.08
N LYS A 354 -21.84 24.20 -2.06
CA LYS A 354 -21.90 24.92 -3.34
C LYS A 354 -22.33 24.01 -4.50
N GLY A 355 -22.67 22.75 -4.24
CA GLY A 355 -23.07 21.79 -5.27
C GLY A 355 -21.90 21.09 -5.96
N ASN A 356 -20.66 21.24 -5.50
CA ASN A 356 -19.51 20.57 -6.10
C ASN A 356 -19.33 19.16 -5.53
N LEU A 357 -19.04 18.22 -6.42
CA LEU A 357 -18.64 16.87 -6.04
C LEU A 357 -17.30 16.90 -5.28
N VAL A 358 -17.33 16.41 -4.04
CA VAL A 358 -16.17 16.15 -3.18
C VAL A 358 -15.98 14.64 -3.11
N VAL A 359 -14.82 14.19 -3.55
CA VAL A 359 -14.50 12.78 -3.67
C VAL A 359 -13.66 12.38 -2.47
N GLY A 360 -14.11 11.39 -1.70
CA GLY A 360 -13.39 10.89 -0.53
C GLY A 360 -12.10 10.19 -0.94
N ASP A 361 -11.03 10.48 -0.21
CA ASP A 361 -9.73 9.84 -0.42
C ASP A 361 -9.80 8.33 -0.12
N SER A 362 -9.05 7.58 -0.90
CA SER A 362 -8.73 6.18 -0.68
C SER A 362 -7.25 6.02 -1.02
N LEU A 363 -6.41 5.91 -0.01
CA LEU A 363 -4.96 5.94 -0.11
C LEU A 363 -4.37 4.53 0.05
N SER A 364 -5.10 3.51 -0.40
CA SER A 364 -4.66 2.12 -0.36
C SER A 364 -3.59 1.85 -1.40
N SER A 365 -2.69 0.91 -1.13
CA SER A 365 -1.64 0.52 -2.07
C SER A 365 -1.45 -0.99 -2.20
N GLY A 366 -1.08 -1.46 -3.39
CA GLY A 366 -0.77 -2.87 -3.58
C GLY A 366 0.52 -3.25 -2.85
N ILE A 367 1.58 -2.50 -3.12
CA ILE A 367 2.91 -2.67 -2.51
C ILE A 367 3.36 -1.34 -1.90
N ALA A 368 3.87 -1.36 -0.67
CA ALA A 368 4.28 -0.15 0.02
C ALA A 368 5.58 -0.29 0.84
N VAL A 369 6.46 0.69 0.66
CA VAL A 369 7.54 1.01 1.59
C VAL A 369 7.45 2.50 1.90
N VAL A 370 7.06 2.83 3.13
CA VAL A 370 6.77 4.21 3.54
C VAL A 370 7.50 4.50 4.84
N GLU A 371 8.26 5.59 4.86
CA GLU A 371 8.99 6.05 6.04
C GLU A 371 8.09 6.18 7.27
N ASN A 372 8.70 6.04 8.44
CA ASN A 372 8.05 6.29 9.72
C ASN A 372 8.97 7.17 10.57
N LYS A 373 8.43 8.28 11.08
CA LYS A 373 9.19 9.29 11.84
C LYS A 373 9.79 8.74 13.14
N SER A 374 9.27 7.63 13.65
CA SER A 374 9.81 6.95 14.83
C SER A 374 11.06 6.13 14.54
N TYR A 375 11.41 5.88 13.27
CA TYR A 375 12.56 5.05 12.88
C TYR A 375 13.52 5.87 12.01
N THR A 376 14.71 6.16 12.53
CA THR A 376 15.70 7.04 11.88
C THR A 376 17.06 6.35 11.76
N GLY A 377 17.97 6.89 10.94
CA GLY A 377 19.33 6.37 10.80
C GLY A 377 19.34 4.91 10.33
N SER A 378 20.01 4.04 11.08
CA SER A 378 20.10 2.60 10.79
C SER A 378 18.77 1.85 10.99
N ASP A 379 17.82 2.42 11.73
CA ASP A 379 16.50 1.83 11.95
C ASP A 379 15.47 2.31 10.92
N ALA A 380 15.80 3.34 10.13
CA ALA A 380 14.89 3.88 9.13
C ALA A 380 14.47 2.81 8.12
N ILE A 381 13.20 2.83 7.73
CA ILE A 381 12.64 1.89 6.75
C ILE A 381 13.33 2.11 5.39
N ARG A 382 13.77 1.02 4.75
CA ARG A 382 14.48 1.02 3.46
C ARG A 382 13.86 0.02 2.51
N ALA A 383 13.73 0.39 1.24
CA ALA A 383 13.36 -0.56 0.18
C ALA A 383 14.60 -1.21 -0.44
N TYR A 384 15.75 -0.52 -0.43
CA TYR A 384 16.96 -0.89 -1.17
C TYR A 384 16.75 -1.04 -2.68
N THR A 385 17.86 -1.09 -3.42
CA THR A 385 17.81 -1.26 -4.88
C THR A 385 17.47 -2.70 -5.26
N GLY A 386 16.47 -2.88 -6.12
CA GLY A 386 16.10 -4.14 -6.77
C GLY A 386 15.37 -5.14 -5.87
N LYS A 387 14.89 -4.75 -4.69
CA LYS A 387 14.30 -5.68 -3.70
C LYS A 387 12.78 -5.70 -3.68
N VAL A 388 12.13 -4.62 -4.12
CA VAL A 388 10.67 -4.47 -4.08
C VAL A 388 10.11 -4.45 -5.50
N LYS A 389 9.40 -5.52 -5.86
CA LYS A 389 9.01 -5.80 -7.25
C LYS A 389 7.56 -6.21 -7.42
N ASN A 390 6.97 -5.73 -8.50
CA ASN A 390 5.82 -6.37 -9.13
C ASN A 390 6.27 -7.14 -10.38
N ASN A 391 6.10 -8.45 -10.38
CA ASN A 391 6.37 -9.35 -11.50
C ASN A 391 5.10 -10.14 -11.90
N GLY A 392 3.94 -9.73 -11.39
CA GLY A 392 2.62 -10.27 -11.69
C GLY A 392 1.65 -9.13 -12.04
N THR A 393 0.41 -9.22 -11.58
CA THR A 393 -0.63 -8.22 -11.86
C THR A 393 -0.96 -7.38 -10.62
N ILE A 394 -1.09 -6.06 -10.80
CA ILE A 394 -1.73 -5.17 -9.83
C ILE A 394 -2.89 -4.44 -10.54
N GLU A 395 -4.08 -4.54 -9.97
CA GLU A 395 -5.28 -3.85 -10.45
C GLU A 395 -5.67 -2.76 -9.44
N VAL A 396 -5.70 -1.50 -9.89
CA VAL A 396 -5.98 -0.33 -9.07
C VAL A 396 -7.27 0.33 -9.56
N SER A 397 -8.23 0.45 -8.66
CA SER A 397 -9.55 1.05 -8.94
C SER A 397 -10.15 1.67 -7.68
N GLY A 398 -11.41 2.13 -7.75
CA GLY A 398 -12.16 2.62 -6.59
C GLY A 398 -11.99 4.12 -6.32
N GLY A 399 -11.72 4.45 -5.06
CA GLY A 399 -11.69 5.79 -4.47
C GLY A 399 -10.54 6.68 -4.95
N LYS A 400 -10.33 7.82 -4.25
CA LYS A 400 -9.36 8.82 -4.73
C LYS A 400 -7.94 8.59 -4.21
N GLY A 401 -7.00 8.28 -5.10
CA GLY A 401 -5.57 8.19 -4.77
C GLY A 401 -5.04 6.79 -4.47
N ASN A 402 -5.78 5.73 -4.83
CA ASN A 402 -5.28 4.36 -4.68
C ASN A 402 -4.06 4.18 -5.59
N THR A 403 -3.07 3.42 -5.11
CA THR A 403 -1.78 3.30 -5.77
C THR A 403 -1.41 1.83 -6.01
N GLY A 404 -0.78 1.50 -7.14
CA GLY A 404 -0.27 0.15 -7.37
C GLY A 404 0.93 -0.14 -6.48
N MET A 405 1.98 0.67 -6.62
CA MET A 405 3.20 0.61 -5.81
C MET A 405 3.59 1.99 -5.29
N VAL A 406 3.96 2.09 -4.00
CA VAL A 406 4.39 3.35 -3.39
C VAL A 406 5.72 3.22 -2.63
N LEU A 407 6.60 4.18 -2.85
CA LEU A 407 7.88 4.33 -2.15
C LEU A 407 8.02 5.75 -1.58
N ILE A 408 8.20 5.86 -0.27
CA ILE A 408 8.56 7.12 0.39
C ILE A 408 9.73 6.87 1.32
N ALA A 409 10.93 7.31 0.92
CA ALA A 409 12.16 7.14 1.68
C ALA A 409 13.16 8.26 1.33
N ASN A 410 14.01 8.63 2.28
CA ASN A 410 15.11 9.57 2.03
C ASN A 410 16.41 8.80 1.76
N ALA A 411 16.42 8.02 0.68
CA ALA A 411 17.54 7.17 0.28
C ALA A 411 17.46 6.82 -1.22
N ALA A 412 18.56 6.29 -1.77
CA ALA A 412 18.70 5.80 -3.14
C ALA A 412 18.00 4.45 -3.37
N ASP A 413 16.77 4.35 -2.87
CA ASP A 413 15.95 3.14 -2.90
C ASP A 413 15.08 3.10 -4.16
N ASP A 414 14.60 1.91 -4.55
CA ASP A 414 13.68 1.80 -5.67
C ASP A 414 12.52 0.81 -5.49
N ILE A 415 11.50 1.02 -6.32
CA ILE A 415 10.41 0.08 -6.57
C ILE A 415 10.31 -0.18 -8.07
N THR A 416 10.09 -1.44 -8.46
CA THR A 416 10.12 -1.84 -9.87
C THR A 416 8.86 -2.60 -10.28
N ASN A 417 8.16 -2.13 -11.31
CA ASN A 417 7.26 -2.99 -12.10
C ASN A 417 8.12 -3.77 -13.09
N ASP A 418 8.44 -5.03 -12.79
CA ASP A 418 9.41 -5.85 -13.51
C ASP A 418 8.86 -6.36 -14.85
N THR A 419 9.65 -7.13 -15.58
CA THR A 419 9.42 -7.50 -16.99
C THR A 419 8.07 -8.17 -17.26
N ASN A 420 7.60 -9.04 -16.36
CA ASN A 420 6.27 -9.66 -16.47
C ASN A 420 5.18 -8.88 -15.72
N GLY A 421 5.57 -7.82 -15.03
CA GLY A 421 4.70 -6.97 -14.23
C GLY A 421 3.71 -6.21 -15.11
N THR A 422 2.43 -6.29 -14.75
CA THR A 422 1.35 -5.47 -15.30
C THR A 422 0.68 -4.70 -14.19
N ILE A 423 0.60 -3.38 -14.31
CA ILE A 423 -0.22 -2.55 -13.41
C ILE A 423 -1.34 -1.91 -14.25
N THR A 424 -2.59 -2.19 -13.92
CA THR A 424 -3.76 -1.59 -14.58
C THR A 424 -4.45 -0.64 -13.62
N VAL A 425 -4.59 0.61 -14.03
CA VAL A 425 -5.27 1.66 -13.28
C VAL A 425 -6.54 2.05 -14.02
N SER A 426 -7.68 1.85 -13.35
CA SER A 426 -8.99 2.21 -13.88
C SER A 426 -9.67 3.17 -12.91
N SER A 427 -9.75 4.43 -13.28
CA SER A 427 -10.29 5.49 -12.43
C SER A 427 -11.61 6.02 -12.95
N THR A 428 -12.44 6.51 -12.03
CA THR A 428 -13.58 7.37 -12.37
C THR A 428 -13.22 8.84 -12.16
N LYS A 429 -14.05 9.75 -12.65
CA LYS A 429 -13.80 11.20 -12.62
C LYS A 429 -13.33 11.68 -11.24
N LYS A 430 -12.23 12.44 -11.21
CA LYS A 430 -11.60 13.02 -10.00
C LYS A 430 -11.03 12.00 -8.99
N ARG A 431 -10.84 10.72 -9.37
CA ARG A 431 -10.26 9.71 -8.47
C ARG A 431 -8.73 9.65 -8.48
N GLN A 432 -8.05 10.02 -9.57
CA GLN A 432 -6.59 10.22 -9.50
C GLN A 432 -5.82 8.97 -9.01
N ASN A 433 -6.22 7.76 -9.39
CA ASN A 433 -5.48 6.55 -9.01
C ASN A 433 -4.17 6.45 -9.80
N ILE A 434 -3.19 5.77 -9.21
CA ILE A 434 -1.79 5.85 -9.60
C ILE A 434 -1.23 4.44 -9.80
N ALA A 435 -0.46 4.21 -10.85
CA ALA A 435 0.22 2.92 -11.01
C ALA A 435 1.43 2.85 -10.07
N MET A 436 2.31 3.85 -10.14
CA MET A 436 3.51 3.93 -9.30
C MET A 436 3.71 5.36 -8.76
N ARG A 437 3.93 5.48 -7.44
CA ARG A 437 4.23 6.74 -6.76
C ARG A 437 5.56 6.64 -6.03
N VAL A 438 6.40 7.66 -6.17
CA VAL A 438 7.64 7.77 -5.40
C VAL A 438 7.86 9.18 -4.89
N ASP A 439 8.10 9.33 -3.59
CA ASP A 439 8.39 10.63 -2.97
C ASP A 439 9.70 10.55 -2.19
N LYS A 440 10.53 11.59 -2.27
CA LYS A 440 11.68 11.73 -1.37
C LYS A 440 11.17 11.99 0.04
N GLY A 441 11.48 11.05 0.92
CA GLY A 441 11.13 11.10 2.33
C GLY A 441 11.83 12.22 3.09
N SER A 442 11.34 12.48 4.29
CA SER A 442 11.87 13.45 5.25
C SER A 442 12.70 12.82 6.37
N VAL A 443 12.57 11.50 6.57
CA VAL A 443 13.21 10.76 7.65
C VAL A 443 14.64 10.43 7.25
N ALA A 444 15.63 10.92 8.01
CA ALA A 444 17.03 10.62 7.75
C ALA A 444 17.30 9.10 7.84
N THR A 445 18.04 8.59 6.86
CA THR A 445 18.49 7.19 6.81
C THR A 445 20.00 7.11 6.98
N ASP A 446 20.56 5.90 6.97
CA ASP A 446 21.99 5.63 6.88
C ASP A 446 22.57 5.84 5.46
N ASP A 447 21.75 6.15 4.46
CA ASP A 447 22.20 6.52 3.12
C ASP A 447 22.58 8.02 3.06
N THR A 448 23.87 8.26 2.85
CA THR A 448 24.46 9.62 2.77
C THR A 448 24.72 10.08 1.34
N SER A 449 24.32 9.30 0.32
CA SER A 449 24.57 9.63 -1.09
C SER A 449 23.84 10.89 -1.56
N GLY A 450 22.75 11.26 -0.89
CA GLY A 450 21.88 12.38 -1.28
C GLY A 450 21.00 12.07 -2.50
N ASN A 451 21.17 10.91 -3.12
CA ASN A 451 20.41 10.49 -4.29
C ASN A 451 18.93 10.26 -3.92
N PRO A 452 18.00 10.69 -4.79
CA PRO A 452 16.58 10.51 -4.52
C PRO A 452 16.14 9.05 -4.76
N PRO A 453 15.02 8.63 -4.13
CA PRO A 453 14.40 7.35 -4.45
C PRO A 453 13.82 7.33 -5.87
N LYS A 454 13.51 6.13 -6.37
CA LYS A 454 13.11 5.94 -7.78
C LYS A 454 11.99 4.92 -7.99
N ALA A 455 11.12 5.21 -8.96
CA ALA A 455 10.16 4.25 -9.51
C ALA A 455 10.56 3.84 -10.94
N ILE A 456 10.59 2.54 -11.21
CA ILE A 456 11.07 1.99 -12.49
C ILE A 456 9.99 1.11 -13.12
N ASN A 457 9.61 1.44 -14.36
CA ASN A 457 8.80 0.56 -15.19
C ASN A 457 9.66 -0.24 -16.18
N ASN A 458 9.73 -1.55 -15.92
CA ASN A 458 10.25 -2.60 -16.80
C ASN A 458 9.12 -3.49 -17.37
N GLY A 459 7.87 -3.25 -16.99
CA GLY A 459 6.71 -4.03 -17.42
C GLY A 459 5.73 -3.23 -18.28
N THR A 460 4.44 -3.49 -18.07
CA THR A 460 3.33 -2.78 -18.72
C THR A 460 2.52 -2.01 -17.69
N ILE A 461 2.19 -0.75 -17.98
CA ILE A 461 1.25 0.05 -17.22
C ILE A 461 0.08 0.42 -18.13
N ASN A 462 -1.14 0.08 -17.71
CA ASN A 462 -2.38 0.39 -18.42
C ASN A 462 -3.16 1.48 -17.68
N LEU A 463 -3.55 2.54 -18.37
CA LEU A 463 -4.31 3.67 -17.86
C LEU A 463 -5.65 3.77 -18.58
N ASP A 464 -6.72 3.51 -17.84
CA ASP A 464 -8.10 3.51 -18.34
C ASP A 464 -8.98 4.47 -17.52
N GLY A 465 -10.11 4.86 -18.11
CA GLY A 465 -11.16 5.63 -17.43
C GLY A 465 -10.87 7.12 -17.41
N ASP A 466 -10.96 7.76 -16.24
CA ASP A 466 -10.76 9.20 -16.05
C ASP A 466 -9.77 9.47 -14.91
N SER A 467 -8.80 10.36 -15.13
CA SER A 467 -7.85 10.83 -14.12
C SER A 467 -6.84 9.76 -13.68
N SER A 468 -6.57 8.71 -14.45
CA SER A 468 -5.55 7.70 -14.09
C SER A 468 -4.13 8.22 -14.36
N ILE A 469 -3.19 7.90 -13.45
CA ILE A 469 -1.79 8.34 -13.50
C ILE A 469 -0.88 7.11 -13.62
N GLY A 470 0.08 7.15 -14.54
CA GLY A 470 1.11 6.11 -14.68
C GLY A 470 2.13 6.20 -13.57
N ILE A 471 3.16 7.03 -13.74
CA ILE A 471 4.24 7.16 -12.77
C ILE A 471 4.36 8.62 -12.32
N VAL A 472 4.41 8.86 -11.01
CA VAL A 472 4.57 10.20 -10.43
C VAL A 472 5.68 10.24 -9.37
N GLY A 473 6.51 11.28 -9.45
CA GLY A 473 7.63 11.51 -8.53
C GLY A 473 7.57 12.86 -7.81
N THR A 474 7.83 12.92 -6.50
CA THR A 474 8.03 14.19 -5.76
C THR A 474 9.44 14.28 -5.20
N ASN A 475 10.25 15.21 -5.74
CA ASN A 475 11.69 15.28 -5.50
C ASN A 475 12.39 13.92 -5.73
N ALA A 476 11.81 13.11 -6.63
CA ALA A 476 12.13 11.70 -6.82
C ALA A 476 12.17 11.34 -8.31
N ASN A 477 12.87 10.25 -8.61
CA ASN A 477 13.14 9.86 -9.98
C ASN A 477 12.08 8.90 -10.53
N VAL A 478 11.69 9.08 -11.78
CA VAL A 478 10.71 8.22 -12.47
C VAL A 478 11.25 7.76 -13.81
N VAL A 479 11.17 6.45 -14.07
CA VAL A 479 11.81 5.83 -15.24
C VAL A 479 10.82 4.92 -15.98
N ASN A 480 10.71 5.10 -17.29
CA ASN A 480 10.08 4.15 -18.21
C ASN A 480 11.12 3.67 -19.22
N ASN A 481 11.52 2.40 -19.09
CA ASN A 481 12.64 1.84 -19.84
C ASN A 481 12.28 1.52 -21.30
N LYS A 482 13.32 1.29 -22.10
CA LYS A 482 13.21 0.95 -23.52
C LYS A 482 12.24 -0.20 -23.77
N ASN A 483 11.41 -0.05 -24.80
CA ASN A 483 10.37 -1.01 -25.22
C ASN A 483 9.28 -1.26 -24.17
N LYS A 484 9.15 -0.43 -23.13
CA LYS A 484 8.12 -0.55 -22.08
C LYS A 484 7.01 0.46 -22.29
N THR A 485 5.80 0.05 -21.95
CA THR A 485 4.59 0.80 -22.31
C THR A 485 3.88 1.32 -21.07
N ILE A 486 3.55 2.60 -21.11
CA ILE A 486 2.52 3.24 -20.31
C ILE A 486 1.43 3.65 -21.30
N GLY A 487 0.30 2.95 -21.34
CA GLY A 487 -0.69 3.18 -22.39
C GLY A 487 -2.11 2.88 -21.98
N THR A 488 -3.05 3.07 -22.89
CA THR A 488 -4.46 2.73 -22.68
C THR A 488 -4.73 1.30 -23.11
N THR A 489 -5.50 0.54 -22.33
CA THR A 489 -5.90 -0.83 -22.71
C THR A 489 -6.61 -0.80 -24.06
N THR A 490 -6.31 -1.77 -24.93
CA THR A 490 -6.97 -1.90 -26.23
C THR A 490 -8.50 -1.91 -26.09
N GLY A 491 -9.18 -1.08 -26.87
CA GLY A 491 -10.64 -0.95 -26.86
C GLY A 491 -11.20 -0.09 -25.72
N LYS A 492 -10.36 0.46 -24.84
CA LYS A 492 -10.74 1.43 -23.81
C LYS A 492 -10.27 2.84 -24.15
N THR A 493 -10.69 3.78 -23.32
CA THR A 493 -10.32 5.20 -23.42
C THR A 493 -9.78 5.73 -22.10
N ILE A 494 -8.92 6.74 -22.19
CA ILE A 494 -8.47 7.54 -21.05
C ILE A 494 -8.85 9.01 -21.22
N ILE A 495 -9.33 9.61 -20.14
CA ILE A 495 -9.69 11.03 -20.03
C ILE A 495 -8.87 11.61 -18.87
N ASN A 496 -8.31 12.81 -19.03
CA ASN A 496 -7.51 13.49 -18.00
C ASN A 496 -6.35 12.64 -17.44
N GLY A 497 -5.84 11.68 -18.22
CA GLY A 497 -4.78 10.78 -17.80
C GLY A 497 -3.41 11.45 -17.85
N ILE A 498 -2.50 10.99 -16.99
CA ILE A 498 -1.09 11.44 -16.98
C ILE A 498 -0.20 10.21 -17.17
N GLY A 499 0.62 10.19 -18.21
CA GLY A 499 1.56 9.10 -18.47
C GLY A 499 2.67 9.07 -17.43
N MET A 500 3.51 10.09 -17.43
CA MET A 500 4.59 10.27 -16.45
C MET A 500 4.66 11.70 -15.94
N ALA A 501 4.95 11.86 -14.66
CA ALA A 501 5.17 13.17 -14.06
C ALA A 501 6.25 13.20 -12.98
N THR A 502 6.88 14.37 -12.82
CA THR A 502 7.72 14.66 -11.64
C THR A 502 7.61 16.12 -11.21
N SER A 503 7.62 16.32 -9.89
CA SER A 503 7.74 17.62 -9.24
C SER A 503 9.14 17.72 -8.59
N GLY A 504 10.08 18.41 -9.24
CA GLY A 504 11.44 18.64 -8.74
C GLY A 504 12.40 17.43 -8.76
N GLY A 505 12.03 16.30 -9.37
CA GLY A 505 12.92 15.14 -9.56
C GLY A 505 13.38 14.95 -11.01
N ASN A 506 13.97 13.80 -11.31
CA ASN A 506 14.41 13.43 -12.67
C ASN A 506 13.39 12.50 -13.36
N LEU A 507 13.06 12.76 -14.62
CA LEU A 507 12.18 11.92 -15.44
C LEU A 507 12.91 11.35 -16.65
N GLU A 508 12.94 10.03 -16.77
CA GLU A 508 13.57 9.33 -17.91
C GLU A 508 12.54 8.47 -18.65
N ASN A 509 12.34 8.74 -19.93
CA ASN A 509 11.55 7.88 -20.80
C ASN A 509 12.36 7.48 -22.03
N ASP A 510 12.64 6.19 -22.19
CA ASP A 510 13.12 5.61 -23.46
C ASP A 510 12.10 4.59 -24.02
N GLY A 511 10.93 4.47 -23.37
CA GLY A 511 9.82 3.62 -23.77
C GLY A 511 8.70 4.38 -24.49
N ILE A 512 7.51 3.80 -24.44
CA ILE A 512 6.30 4.26 -25.12
C ILE A 512 5.31 4.78 -24.08
N ILE A 513 4.81 5.98 -24.30
CA ILE A 513 3.61 6.54 -23.68
C ILE A 513 2.55 6.63 -24.78
N ASP A 514 1.44 5.89 -24.68
CA ASP A 514 0.37 5.89 -25.68
C ASP A 514 -1.02 6.02 -25.03
N LEU A 515 -1.46 7.26 -24.85
CA LEU A 515 -2.73 7.59 -24.19
C LEU A 515 -3.83 7.80 -25.23
N GLN A 516 -4.80 6.90 -25.27
CA GLN A 516 -5.91 6.93 -26.24
C GLN A 516 -7.15 7.62 -25.63
N GLY A 517 -7.22 8.93 -25.80
CA GLY A 517 -8.40 9.74 -25.49
C GLY A 517 -9.36 9.94 -26.66
N THR A 518 -10.55 10.48 -26.35
CA THR A 518 -11.59 10.84 -27.32
C THR A 518 -12.26 12.16 -26.92
N GLY A 519 -12.76 12.92 -27.90
CA GLY A 519 -13.45 14.19 -27.67
C GLY A 519 -12.66 15.13 -26.75
N ALA A 520 -13.33 15.75 -25.77
CA ALA A 520 -12.80 16.78 -24.89
C ALA A 520 -11.68 16.36 -23.90
N SER A 521 -11.13 15.15 -23.98
CA SER A 521 -10.11 14.66 -23.05
C SER A 521 -8.84 15.53 -23.02
N THR A 522 -8.30 15.76 -21.81
CA THR A 522 -7.08 16.56 -21.56
C THR A 522 -5.92 15.66 -21.10
N ASN A 523 -5.54 14.66 -21.90
CA ASN A 523 -4.49 13.71 -21.50
C ASN A 523 -3.11 14.35 -21.60
N VAL A 524 -2.22 14.05 -20.66
CA VAL A 524 -0.85 14.57 -20.62
C VAL A 524 0.14 13.42 -20.71
N GLY A 525 1.02 13.44 -21.70
CA GLY A 525 2.04 12.40 -21.88
C GLY A 525 3.12 12.48 -20.81
N VAL A 526 3.87 13.58 -20.84
CA VAL A 526 4.94 13.89 -19.87
C VAL A 526 4.70 15.24 -19.24
N TYR A 527 4.79 15.32 -17.91
CA TYR A 527 4.68 16.58 -17.19
C TYR A 527 5.75 16.75 -16.12
N MET A 528 6.52 17.83 -16.20
CA MET A 528 7.53 18.18 -15.23
C MET A 528 7.27 19.57 -14.67
N GLU A 529 7.34 19.72 -13.36
CA GLU A 529 7.30 21.05 -12.75
C GLU A 529 8.28 21.24 -11.59
N LYS A 530 8.68 22.50 -11.35
CA LYS A 530 9.42 22.88 -10.15
C LYS A 530 8.61 22.54 -8.91
N ASN A 531 9.22 21.83 -7.97
CA ASN A 531 8.62 21.62 -6.68
C ASN A 531 8.63 22.93 -5.90
N THR A 532 7.45 23.44 -5.57
CA THR A 532 7.29 24.74 -4.91
C THR A 532 7.72 24.70 -3.44
N THR A 533 7.65 23.53 -2.79
CA THR A 533 8.02 23.35 -1.39
C THR A 533 9.54 23.28 -1.21
N SER A 534 10.24 22.44 -1.99
CA SER A 534 11.70 22.29 -1.89
C SER A 534 12.47 23.32 -2.72
N GLY A 535 11.82 23.93 -3.72
CA GLY A 535 12.48 24.80 -4.69
C GLY A 535 13.26 24.04 -5.77
N ASN A 536 13.22 22.70 -5.78
CA ASN A 536 13.95 21.90 -6.78
C ASN A 536 13.30 22.02 -8.15
N ALA A 537 14.10 22.37 -9.16
CA ALA A 537 13.70 22.29 -10.56
C ALA A 537 13.79 20.84 -11.05
N PRO A 538 12.84 20.35 -11.86
CA PRO A 538 12.92 19.02 -12.42
C PRO A 538 13.93 19.00 -13.57
N SER A 539 14.50 17.82 -13.79
CA SER A 539 15.25 17.49 -14.99
C SER A 539 14.60 16.31 -15.70
N GLY A 540 14.84 16.14 -17.00
CA GLY A 540 14.39 14.95 -17.68
C GLY A 540 15.15 14.64 -18.96
N THR A 541 15.03 13.39 -19.39
CA THR A 541 15.57 12.89 -20.65
C THR A 541 14.51 12.04 -21.34
N LEU A 542 14.16 12.42 -22.57
CA LEU A 542 13.46 11.55 -23.51
C LEU A 542 14.53 10.93 -24.41
N GLY A 543 14.76 9.63 -24.29
CA GLY A 543 15.78 8.91 -25.06
C GLY A 543 15.43 8.82 -26.55
N ALA A 544 16.38 8.35 -27.36
CA ALA A 544 16.18 8.24 -28.81
C ALA A 544 15.04 7.27 -29.20
N ASN A 545 14.69 6.32 -28.33
CA ASN A 545 13.59 5.37 -28.54
C ASN A 545 12.26 5.87 -27.92
N SER A 546 12.29 7.01 -27.22
CA SER A 546 11.11 7.62 -26.60
C SER A 546 10.01 7.86 -27.64
N THR A 547 8.80 7.40 -27.33
CA THR A 547 7.60 7.68 -28.11
C THR A 547 6.51 8.18 -27.18
N VAL A 548 6.02 9.40 -27.40
CA VAL A 548 4.87 9.95 -26.67
C VAL A 548 3.73 10.20 -27.65
N LYS A 549 2.62 9.50 -27.46
CA LYS A 549 1.40 9.63 -28.26
C LYS A 549 0.24 9.95 -27.32
N VAL A 550 -0.40 11.09 -27.54
CA VAL A 550 -1.58 11.49 -26.76
C VAL A 550 -2.70 11.89 -27.71
N LYS A 551 -3.90 11.36 -27.46
CA LYS A 551 -5.12 11.73 -28.18
C LYS A 551 -6.09 12.44 -27.24
N GLY A 552 -6.83 13.39 -27.80
CA GLY A 552 -7.82 14.20 -27.10
C GLY A 552 -7.80 15.66 -27.51
N ASP A 553 -8.98 16.27 -27.57
CA ASP A 553 -9.16 17.64 -28.04
C ASP A 553 -8.37 18.67 -27.24
N ASN A 554 -7.98 18.38 -26.00
CA ASN A 554 -7.23 19.31 -25.15
C ASN A 554 -5.98 18.65 -24.55
N SER A 555 -5.42 17.65 -25.25
CA SER A 555 -4.29 16.86 -24.75
C SER A 555 -2.94 17.56 -24.93
N THR A 556 -2.02 17.29 -24.02
CA THR A 556 -0.65 17.83 -23.99
C THR A 556 0.36 16.71 -24.20
N GLY A 557 1.24 16.84 -25.19
CA GLY A 557 2.30 15.86 -25.43
C GLY A 557 3.31 15.84 -24.28
N VAL A 558 4.07 16.92 -24.17
CA VAL A 558 5.09 17.14 -23.15
C VAL A 558 4.89 18.53 -22.55
N LEU A 559 5.07 18.69 -21.25
CA LEU A 559 5.02 19.99 -20.59
C LEU A 559 6.13 20.11 -19.55
N VAL A 560 6.91 21.19 -19.63
CA VAL A 560 7.99 21.48 -18.68
C VAL A 560 7.78 22.87 -18.07
N LYS A 561 7.50 22.90 -16.77
CA LYS A 561 7.26 24.13 -16.01
C LYS A 561 8.44 24.40 -15.07
N ASN A 562 9.37 25.24 -15.53
CA ASN A 562 10.57 25.65 -14.79
C ASN A 562 11.54 24.48 -14.50
N GLY A 563 11.98 23.79 -15.55
CA GLY A 563 12.95 22.70 -15.49
C GLY A 563 13.71 22.51 -16.80
N THR A 564 14.50 21.44 -16.90
CA THR A 564 15.30 21.12 -18.10
C THR A 564 14.87 19.79 -18.70
N LEU A 565 14.88 19.70 -20.04
CA LEU A 565 14.58 18.47 -20.76
C LEU A 565 15.57 18.25 -21.90
N ASN A 566 16.27 17.13 -21.86
CA ASN A 566 17.00 16.61 -23.02
C ASN A 566 16.00 15.83 -23.88
N TYR A 567 15.53 16.46 -24.95
CA TYR A 567 14.48 15.91 -25.77
C TYR A 567 15.04 15.07 -26.94
N GLY A 568 14.68 13.79 -26.96
CA GLY A 568 14.91 12.85 -28.06
C GLY A 568 13.63 12.07 -28.40
N GLY A 569 13.71 11.23 -29.44
CA GLY A 569 12.58 10.41 -29.89
C GLY A 569 11.47 11.21 -30.59
N SER A 570 10.21 10.80 -30.40
CA SER A 570 9.05 11.42 -31.06
C SER A 570 7.90 11.73 -30.09
N THR A 571 7.21 12.84 -30.32
CA THR A 571 5.95 13.19 -29.65
C THR A 571 4.88 13.53 -30.69
N SER A 572 3.67 13.02 -30.47
CA SER A 572 2.48 13.35 -31.24
C SER A 572 1.31 13.61 -30.29
N ALA A 573 0.71 14.79 -30.39
CA ALA A 573 -0.55 15.13 -29.76
C ALA A 573 -1.61 15.33 -30.86
N THR A 574 -2.76 14.65 -30.74
CA THR A 574 -3.84 14.71 -31.74
C THR A 574 -5.17 15.11 -31.11
N GLY A 575 -5.80 16.16 -31.64
CA GLY A 575 -7.10 16.70 -31.19
C GLY A 575 -7.32 18.14 -31.67
N ASN A 576 -8.47 18.72 -31.35
CA ASN A 576 -8.87 20.07 -31.80
C ASN A 576 -8.08 21.24 -31.16
N GLY A 577 -7.44 21.04 -30.01
CA GLY A 577 -6.82 22.07 -29.16
C GLY A 577 -5.63 21.53 -28.36
N VAL A 578 -4.73 20.82 -29.05
CA VAL A 578 -3.55 20.18 -28.44
C VAL A 578 -2.45 21.18 -28.08
N THR A 579 -1.63 20.82 -27.09
CA THR A 579 -0.46 21.59 -26.62
C THR A 579 0.79 20.70 -26.50
N GLY A 580 1.98 21.30 -26.37
CA GLY A 580 3.23 20.58 -26.22
C GLY A 580 4.39 21.43 -25.74
#